data_AF-A0A0U1W0E9-F1
#
_entry.id   AF-A0A0U1W0E9-F1
#
_cell.length_a   1.000
_cell.length_b   1.000
_cell.length_c   1.000
_cell.angle_alpha   90.00
_cell.angle_beta   90.00
_cell.angle_gamma   90.00
#
_symmetry.space_group_name_H-M   'P 1'
#
loop_
_entity.id
_entity.type
_entity.pdbx_description
1 polymer ?
#
loop_
_entity_poly.entity_id
_entity_poly.type
_entity_poly.pdbx_seq_one_letter_code
_entity_poly.pdbx_strand_id
1 'polypeptide(L)'
;LRDSADEFDLLFTQAFSDLSSQIDITPDTAYHGFKSVMDEVFKDGVNWGRIVGLFAFGGVLCVECVEKDMSELVSRIADWMTMYLDEHISPWIQSQGGWDCFAEVFGRDAAAEARRSRETLSRWLLIGVALLMGAVVGVLIAKKQ
;
A
#
# COMPACT_ATOMS: atom_id res chain seq x y z
N LEU A 1 -7.56 -3.14 10.09
CA LEU A 1 -6.69 -3.23 8.89
C LEU A 1 -7.06 -4.42 8.03
N ARG A 2 -7.05 -5.66 8.55
CA ARG A 2 -7.41 -6.86 7.77
C ARG A 2 -8.89 -6.89 7.35
N ASP A 3 -9.82 -6.61 8.26
CA ASP A 3 -11.25 -6.58 7.92
C ASP A 3 -11.59 -5.47 6.90
N SER A 4 -10.86 -4.35 6.94
CA SER A 4 -10.98 -3.28 5.96
C SER A 4 -10.36 -3.62 4.60
N ALA A 5 -9.49 -4.64 4.52
CA ALA A 5 -8.88 -5.09 3.28
C ALA A 5 -9.80 -6.08 2.54
N ASP A 6 -10.49 -6.97 3.27
CA ASP A 6 -11.43 -7.91 2.67
C ASP A 6 -12.70 -7.20 2.14
N GLU A 7 -13.21 -6.20 2.87
CA GLU A 7 -14.31 -5.33 2.41
C GLU A 7 -13.92 -4.54 1.15
N PHE A 8 -12.66 -4.15 1.09
CA PHE A 8 -12.09 -3.41 -0.03
C PHE A 8 -11.88 -4.26 -1.28
N ASP A 9 -11.55 -5.55 -1.16
CA ASP A 9 -11.44 -6.48 -2.30
C ASP A 9 -12.81 -6.73 -2.99
N LEU A 10 -13.90 -6.75 -2.21
CA LEU A 10 -15.25 -6.83 -2.76
C LEU A 10 -15.67 -5.53 -3.46
N LEU A 11 -15.43 -4.39 -2.80
CA LEU A 11 -15.66 -3.07 -3.40
C LEU A 11 -14.80 -2.88 -4.66
N PHE A 12 -13.60 -3.43 -4.69
CA PHE A 12 -12.67 -3.42 -5.81
C PHE A 12 -13.21 -4.17 -7.03
N THR A 13 -13.64 -5.42 -6.85
CA THR A 13 -14.13 -6.24 -7.97
C THR A 13 -15.39 -5.61 -8.59
N GLN A 14 -16.27 -5.06 -7.74
CA GLN A 14 -17.48 -4.40 -8.19
C GLN A 14 -17.20 -3.06 -8.86
N ALA A 15 -16.39 -2.19 -8.26
CA ALA A 15 -16.02 -0.90 -8.84
C ALA A 15 -15.29 -1.06 -10.18
N PHE A 16 -14.46 -2.09 -10.33
CA PHE A 16 -13.79 -2.40 -11.59
C PHE A 16 -14.77 -2.96 -12.65
N SER A 17 -15.69 -3.85 -12.25
CA SER A 17 -16.74 -4.33 -13.16
C SER A 17 -17.64 -3.17 -13.64
N ASP A 18 -17.96 -2.24 -12.75
CA ASP A 18 -18.77 -1.06 -13.06
C ASP A 18 -17.99 -0.07 -13.95
N LEU A 19 -16.71 0.16 -13.68
CA LEU A 19 -15.84 0.97 -14.53
C LEU A 19 -15.65 0.35 -15.92
N SER A 20 -15.32 -0.95 -16.00
CA SER A 20 -15.09 -1.66 -17.26
C SER A 20 -16.35 -1.84 -18.11
N SER A 21 -17.52 -2.05 -17.49
CA SER A 21 -18.80 -2.11 -18.21
C SER A 21 -19.29 -0.73 -18.69
N GLN A 22 -18.84 0.35 -18.04
CA GLN A 22 -19.12 1.73 -18.45
C GLN A 22 -18.06 2.33 -19.38
N ILE A 23 -17.01 1.58 -19.74
CA ILE A 23 -15.99 1.98 -20.73
C ILE A 23 -16.54 1.86 -22.18
N ASP A 24 -17.75 2.38 -22.34
CA ASP A 24 -18.16 2.98 -23.60
C ASP A 24 -18.75 4.38 -23.35
N ILE A 25 -18.16 5.18 -22.45
CA ILE A 25 -18.63 6.54 -22.14
C ILE A 25 -17.44 7.47 -21.80
N THR A 26 -17.52 8.72 -22.24
CA THR A 26 -16.55 9.84 -22.11
C THR A 26 -15.92 10.06 -20.72
N PRO A 27 -14.72 10.68 -20.62
CA PRO A 27 -13.95 10.88 -19.37
C PRO A 27 -14.74 11.45 -18.17
N ASP A 28 -15.75 12.28 -18.44
CA ASP A 28 -16.57 12.97 -17.45
C ASP A 28 -17.40 11.99 -16.60
N THR A 29 -17.93 10.93 -17.22
CA THR A 29 -18.84 9.98 -16.56
C THR A 29 -18.10 8.94 -15.72
N ALA A 30 -16.87 8.60 -16.11
CA ALA A 30 -16.03 7.66 -15.37
C ALA A 30 -15.50 8.27 -14.05
N TYR A 31 -15.25 9.58 -14.01
CA TYR A 31 -14.92 10.27 -12.76
C TYR A 31 -16.06 10.18 -11.75
N HIS A 32 -17.31 10.37 -12.19
CA HIS A 32 -18.48 10.27 -11.30
C HIS A 32 -18.61 8.89 -10.64
N GLY A 33 -18.34 7.81 -11.39
CA GLY A 33 -18.32 6.46 -10.83
C GLY A 33 -17.24 6.29 -9.77
N PHE A 34 -15.99 6.68 -10.08
CA PHE A 34 -14.89 6.66 -9.12
C PHE A 34 -15.22 7.48 -7.86
N LYS A 35 -15.68 8.71 -8.04
CA LYS A 35 -16.04 9.62 -6.95
C LYS A 35 -17.12 9.02 -6.05
N SER A 36 -18.16 8.40 -6.62
CA SER A 36 -19.22 7.77 -5.85
C SER A 36 -18.70 6.65 -4.94
N VAL A 37 -17.74 5.85 -5.42
CA VAL A 37 -17.11 4.81 -4.59
C VAL A 37 -16.29 5.44 -3.47
N MET A 38 -15.53 6.49 -3.76
CA MET A 38 -14.73 7.18 -2.74
C MET A 38 -15.60 7.92 -1.71
N ASP A 39 -16.70 8.53 -2.11
CA ASP A 39 -17.66 9.16 -1.21
C ASP A 39 -18.16 8.12 -0.18
N GLU A 40 -18.40 6.88 -0.59
CA GLU A 40 -18.80 5.78 0.30
C GLU A 40 -17.66 5.35 1.23
N VAL A 41 -16.43 5.19 0.71
CA VAL A 41 -15.23 4.84 1.52
C VAL A 41 -14.98 5.86 2.62
N PHE A 42 -15.21 7.14 2.35
CA PHE A 42 -14.95 8.24 3.26
C PHE A 42 -16.20 8.76 4.00
N LYS A 43 -17.37 8.12 3.85
CA LYS A 43 -18.64 8.60 4.41
C LYS A 43 -18.60 8.85 5.93
N ASP A 44 -17.92 7.98 6.68
CA ASP A 44 -17.82 8.09 8.15
C ASP A 44 -16.65 8.98 8.60
N GLY A 45 -16.03 9.71 7.67
CA GLY A 45 -14.92 10.62 7.93
C GLY A 45 -13.58 10.15 7.38
N VAL A 46 -12.63 11.08 7.41
CA VAL A 46 -11.28 10.90 6.88
C VAL A 46 -10.33 10.50 8.00
N ASN A 47 -9.45 9.54 7.73
CA ASN A 47 -8.32 9.19 8.60
C ASN A 47 -7.15 8.67 7.77
N TRP A 48 -5.94 8.67 8.35
CA TRP A 48 -4.73 8.24 7.66
C TRP A 48 -4.81 6.80 7.12
N GLY A 49 -5.48 5.88 7.81
CA GLY A 49 -5.66 4.51 7.34
C GLY A 49 -6.48 4.42 6.05
N ARG A 50 -7.58 5.18 5.95
CA ARG A 50 -8.41 5.27 4.73
C ARG A 50 -7.67 5.97 3.59
N ILE A 51 -6.87 6.99 3.89
CA ILE A 51 -6.01 7.66 2.89
C ILE A 51 -4.98 6.69 2.32
N VAL A 52 -4.30 5.91 3.16
CA VAL A 52 -3.38 4.85 2.69
C VAL A 52 -4.13 3.79 1.86
N GLY A 53 -5.35 3.43 2.28
CA GLY A 53 -6.25 2.55 1.53
C GLY A 53 -6.54 3.06 0.12
N LEU A 54 -6.85 4.35 -0.04
CA LEU A 54 -7.03 4.98 -1.35
C LEU A 54 -5.80 4.81 -2.26
N PHE A 55 -4.59 5.01 -1.75
CA PHE A 55 -3.37 4.85 -2.56
C PHE A 55 -3.11 3.39 -2.93
N ALA A 56 -3.31 2.47 -1.99
CA ALA A 56 -3.24 1.04 -2.27
C ALA A 56 -4.26 0.63 -3.34
N PHE A 57 -5.48 1.18 -3.26
CA PHE A 57 -6.58 0.94 -4.21
C PHE A 57 -6.17 1.33 -5.62
N GLY A 58 -5.74 2.58 -5.77
CA GLY A 58 -5.32 3.12 -7.04
C GLY A 58 -4.18 2.31 -7.65
N GLY A 59 -3.21 1.90 -6.82
CA GLY A 59 -2.12 1.04 -7.25
C GLY A 59 -2.58 -0.31 -7.81
N VAL A 60 -3.45 -1.01 -7.08
CA VAL A 60 -4.01 -2.29 -7.55
C VAL A 60 -4.83 -2.11 -8.82
N LEU A 61 -5.66 -1.07 -8.90
CA LEU A 61 -6.42 -0.74 -10.11
C LEU A 61 -5.49 -0.48 -11.32
N CYS A 62 -4.40 0.24 -11.11
CA CYS A 62 -3.45 0.52 -12.19
C CYS A 62 -2.76 -0.76 -12.69
N VAL A 63 -2.37 -1.67 -11.78
CA VAL A 63 -1.80 -2.97 -12.16
C VAL A 63 -2.80 -3.79 -12.97
N GLU A 64 -4.04 -3.89 -12.49
CA GLU A 64 -5.13 -4.62 -13.16
C GLU A 64 -5.42 -4.07 -14.57
N CYS A 65 -5.42 -2.74 -14.73
CA CYS A 65 -5.57 -2.09 -16.03
C CYS A 65 -4.45 -2.49 -17.00
N VAL A 66 -3.20 -2.57 -16.53
CA VAL A 66 -2.07 -2.99 -17.37
C VAL A 66 -2.19 -4.47 -17.75
N GLU A 67 -2.58 -5.34 -16.82
CA GLU A 67 -2.76 -6.78 -17.08
C GLU A 67 -3.88 -7.08 -18.08
N LYS A 68 -4.87 -6.19 -18.19
CA LYS A 68 -6.01 -6.29 -19.12
C LYS A 68 -5.85 -5.48 -20.41
N ASP A 69 -4.64 -5.03 -20.73
CA ASP A 69 -4.34 -4.20 -21.91
C ASP A 69 -5.14 -2.87 -21.97
N MET A 70 -5.55 -2.32 -20.82
CA MET A 70 -6.26 -1.03 -20.67
C MET A 70 -5.37 0.06 -20.04
N SER A 71 -4.09 0.08 -20.42
CA SER A 71 -3.07 0.95 -19.82
C SER A 71 -3.37 2.46 -19.92
N GLU A 72 -4.20 2.88 -20.88
CA GLU A 72 -4.67 4.26 -21.06
C GLU A 72 -5.54 4.78 -19.91
N LEU A 73 -6.07 3.89 -19.07
CA LEU A 73 -6.86 4.26 -17.89
C LEU A 73 -5.98 4.63 -16.69
N VAL A 74 -4.72 4.17 -16.66
CA VAL A 74 -3.80 4.39 -15.53
C VAL A 74 -3.61 5.89 -15.27
N SER A 75 -3.42 6.70 -16.32
CA SER A 75 -3.29 8.14 -16.15
C SER A 75 -4.59 8.77 -15.64
N ARG A 76 -5.74 8.29 -16.10
CA ARG A 76 -7.05 8.79 -15.65
C ARG A 76 -7.32 8.48 -14.18
N ILE A 77 -6.95 7.28 -13.73
CA ILE A 77 -7.07 6.87 -12.32
C ILE A 77 -6.21 7.80 -11.45
N ALA A 78 -4.98 8.08 -11.85
CA ALA A 78 -4.11 9.01 -11.14
C ALA A 78 -4.71 10.43 -11.07
N ASP A 79 -5.28 10.91 -12.18
CA ASP A 79 -5.96 12.21 -12.23
C ASP A 79 -7.18 12.25 -11.30
N TRP A 80 -8.04 11.22 -11.32
CA TRP A 80 -9.22 11.14 -10.46
C TRP A 80 -8.87 11.07 -8.98
N MET A 81 -7.85 10.30 -8.62
CA MET A 81 -7.35 10.23 -7.25
C MET A 81 -6.83 11.59 -6.78
N THR A 82 -6.09 12.29 -7.65
CA THR A 82 -5.55 13.61 -7.34
C THR A 82 -6.67 14.63 -7.14
N MET A 83 -7.67 14.66 -8.03
CA MET A 83 -8.83 15.54 -7.89
C MET A 83 -9.60 15.26 -6.61
N TYR A 84 -9.91 13.99 -6.31
CA TYR A 84 -10.64 13.63 -5.10
C TYR A 84 -9.85 13.98 -3.83
N LEU A 85 -8.53 13.75 -3.85
CA LEU A 85 -7.66 14.09 -2.75
C LEU A 85 -7.68 15.60 -2.50
N ASP A 86 -7.55 16.42 -3.54
CA ASP A 86 -7.57 17.88 -3.42
C ASP A 86 -8.92 18.43 -2.97
N GLU A 87 -10.01 17.90 -3.51
CA GLU A 87 -11.37 18.38 -3.24
C GLU A 87 -11.89 17.96 -1.85
N HIS A 88 -11.60 16.73 -1.41
CA HIS A 88 -12.27 16.13 -0.26
C HIS A 88 -11.35 15.78 0.91
N ILE A 89 -10.07 15.50 0.66
CA ILE A 89 -9.16 14.95 1.68
C ILE A 89 -8.14 16.00 2.15
N SER A 90 -7.64 16.84 1.25
CA SER A 90 -6.64 17.87 1.51
C SER A 90 -7.02 18.80 2.67
N PRO A 91 -8.26 19.30 2.81
CA PRO A 91 -8.63 20.11 3.98
C PRO A 91 -8.42 19.38 5.31
N TRP A 92 -8.74 18.08 5.36
CA TRP A 92 -8.52 17.27 6.55
C TRP A 92 -7.03 17.06 6.81
N ILE A 93 -6.24 16.74 5.79
CA ILE A 93 -4.77 16.59 5.90
C ILE A 93 -4.15 17.84 6.50
N GLN A 94 -4.53 19.03 6.01
CA GLN A 94 -4.02 20.30 6.55
C GLN A 94 -4.43 20.49 8.01
N SER A 95 -5.66 20.12 8.38
CA SER A 95 -6.12 20.17 9.79
C SER A 95 -5.34 19.25 10.74
N GLN A 96 -4.70 18.18 10.21
CA GLN A 96 -3.88 17.26 10.98
C GLN A 96 -2.39 17.66 11.04
N GLY A 97 -2.02 18.83 10.52
CA GLY A 97 -0.62 19.27 10.44
C GLY A 97 0.10 18.82 9.16
N GLY A 98 -0.65 18.46 8.12
CA GLY A 98 -0.12 18.11 6.81
C GLY A 98 0.51 16.73 6.73
N TRP A 99 1.15 16.46 5.59
CA TRP A 99 1.85 15.20 5.35
C TRP A 99 3.09 15.00 6.24
N ASP A 100 3.67 16.09 6.77
CA ASP A 100 4.80 16.02 7.70
C ASP A 100 4.40 15.31 9.01
N CYS A 101 3.18 15.57 9.51
CA CYS A 101 2.63 14.88 10.68
C CYS A 101 2.48 13.37 10.41
N PHE A 102 1.98 13.00 9.23
CA PHE A 102 1.90 11.59 8.82
C PHE A 102 3.29 10.93 8.79
N ALA A 103 4.27 11.59 8.18
CA ALA A 103 5.64 11.09 8.09
C ALA A 103 6.31 10.96 9.48
N GLU A 104 6.01 11.87 10.41
CA GLU A 104 6.53 11.81 11.77
C GLU A 104 5.96 10.62 12.55
N VAL A 105 4.63 10.42 12.48
CA VAL A 105 3.94 9.37 13.23
C VAL A 105 4.24 8.00 12.65
N PHE A 106 4.06 7.82 11.34
CA PHE A 106 4.16 6.49 10.71
C PHE A 106 5.55 6.20 10.15
N GLY A 107 6.31 7.22 9.75
CA GLY A 107 7.65 7.04 9.18
C GLY A 107 8.71 6.64 10.21
N ARG A 108 8.62 7.13 11.45
CA ARG A 108 9.53 6.73 12.53
C ARG A 108 9.36 5.26 12.90
N ASP A 109 8.13 4.80 13.04
CA ASP A 109 7.83 3.41 13.40
C ASP A 109 8.24 2.46 12.28
N ALA A 110 7.94 2.79 11.02
CA ALA A 110 8.38 2.00 9.87
C ALA A 110 9.92 1.92 9.76
N ALA A 111 10.62 3.05 9.95
CA ALA A 111 12.09 3.08 9.93
C ALA A 111 12.70 2.32 11.11
N ALA A 112 12.11 2.43 12.31
CA ALA A 112 12.55 1.71 13.49
C ALA A 112 12.33 0.20 13.37
N GLU A 113 11.19 -0.23 12.81
CA GLU A 113 10.89 -1.63 12.57
C GLU A 113 11.81 -2.24 11.51
N ALA A 114 12.05 -1.53 10.40
CA ALA A 114 13.02 -1.94 9.38
C ALA A 114 14.44 -2.05 9.95
N ARG A 115 14.83 -1.13 10.84
CA ARG A 115 16.13 -1.22 11.52
C ARG A 115 16.19 -2.43 12.46
N ARG A 116 15.15 -2.64 13.28
CA ARG A 116 15.08 -3.74 14.24
C ARG A 116 15.07 -5.11 13.54
N SER A 117 14.35 -5.24 12.43
CA SER A 117 14.33 -6.47 11.63
C SER A 117 15.70 -6.78 11.05
N ARG A 118 16.39 -5.77 10.49
CA ARG A 118 17.77 -5.90 10.00
C ARG A 118 18.75 -6.31 11.11
N GLU A 119 18.66 -5.69 12.29
CA GLU A 119 19.49 -6.04 13.44
C GLU A 119 19.22 -7.47 13.91
N THR A 120 17.96 -7.91 13.91
CA THR A 120 17.56 -9.27 14.28
C THR A 120 18.09 -10.30 13.28
N LEU A 121 17.92 -10.06 11.97
CA LEU A 121 18.48 -10.91 10.92
C LEU A 121 20.01 -11.00 11.03
N SER A 122 20.69 -9.87 11.25
CA SER A 122 22.13 -9.84 11.46
C SER A 122 22.57 -10.68 12.66
N ARG A 123 21.84 -10.63 13.78
CA ARG A 123 22.15 -11.44 14.97
C ARG A 123 22.01 -12.94 14.69
N TRP A 124 20.95 -13.35 14.02
CA TRP A 124 20.75 -14.76 13.64
C TRP A 124 21.81 -15.25 12.66
N LEU A 125 22.21 -14.43 11.70
CA LEU A 125 23.32 -14.74 10.79
C LEU A 125 24.63 -14.95 11.55
N LEU A 126 24.96 -14.07 12.50
CA LEU A 126 26.18 -14.20 13.31
C LEU A 126 26.19 -15.49 14.15
N ILE A 127 25.07 -15.84 14.76
CA ILE A 127 24.93 -17.10 15.52
C ILE A 127 25.15 -18.31 14.60
N GLY A 128 24.53 -18.30 13.40
CA GLY A 128 24.70 -19.37 12.41
C GLY A 128 26.15 -19.54 11.96
N VAL A 129 26.85 -18.44 11.66
CA VAL A 129 28.27 -18.45 11.27
C VAL A 129 29.15 -18.99 12.41
N ALA A 130 28.91 -18.59 13.65
CA ALA A 130 29.68 -19.08 14.80
C ALA A 130 29.51 -20.59 15.02
N LEU A 131 28.29 -21.11 14.89
CA LEU A 131 28.00 -22.55 14.99
C LEU A 131 28.71 -23.35 13.88
N LEU A 132 28.67 -22.87 12.64
CA LEU A 132 29.35 -23.52 11.51
C LEU A 132 30.88 -23.52 11.69
N MET A 133 31.46 -22.39 12.10
CA MET A 133 32.89 -22.29 12.38
C MET A 133 33.31 -23.25 13.51
N GLY A 134 32.53 -23.33 14.58
CA GLY A 134 32.76 -24.29 15.67
C GLY A 134 32.72 -25.75 15.21
N ALA A 135 31.75 -26.10 14.36
CA ALA A 135 31.65 -27.46 13.81
C ALA A 135 32.84 -27.81 12.92
N VAL A 136 33.29 -26.90 12.05
CA VAL A 136 34.46 -27.11 11.18
C VAL A 136 35.73 -27.31 12.02
N VAL A 137 35.95 -26.46 13.02
CA VAL A 137 37.09 -26.62 13.94
C VAL A 137 37.02 -27.95 14.69
N GLY A 138 35.83 -28.35 15.17
CA GLY A 138 35.62 -29.64 15.83
C GLY A 138 35.96 -30.84 14.93
N VAL A 139 35.53 -30.82 13.67
CA VAL A 139 35.85 -31.88 12.70
C VAL A 139 37.35 -31.93 12.40
N LEU A 140 38.01 -30.77 12.25
CA LEU A 140 39.45 -30.72 12.02
C LEU A 140 40.26 -31.27 13.19
N ILE A 141 39.84 -31.00 14.42
CA ILE A 141 40.47 -31.53 15.64
C ILE A 141 40.25 -33.05 15.72
N ALA A 142 39.01 -33.52 15.51
CA ALA A 142 38.69 -34.95 15.53
C ALA A 142 39.44 -35.74 14.44
N LYS A 143 39.69 -35.15 13.27
CA LYS A 143 40.48 -35.77 12.20
C LYS A 143 41.99 -35.80 12.49
N LYS A 144 42.48 -35.02 13.45
CA LYS A 144 43.90 -34.91 13.79
C LYS A 144 44.32 -35.82 14.97
N GLN A 145 43.35 -36.41 15.69
CA GLN A 145 43.59 -37.46 16.69
C GLN A 145 43.53 -38.85 16.05
#